data_AF-A0A0U2NWW7-F1
#
_entry.id   AF-A0A0U2NWW7-F1
#
_cell.length_a   1.000
_cell.length_b   1.000
_cell.length_c   1.000
_cell.angle_alpha   90.00
_cell.angle_beta   90.00
_cell.angle_gamma   90.00
#
_symmetry.space_group_name_H-M   'P 1'
#
loop_
_entity.id
_entity.type
_entity.pdbx_description
1 polymer ?
#
loop_
_entity_poly.entity_id
_entity_poly.type
_entity_poly.pdbx_seq_one_letter_code
_entity_poly.pdbx_strand_id
1 'polypeptide(L)'
;MLAAHPSFGEALRTAYEMREPYAPSSDVESQLYNGFGDSKDKPKMAAVRNASPQELADFHPDFTDERLTQLLIRYRARNYPESLSDDERQTWEEYRTQKLQASMPRYLETCKRCPKDLLIRSY
;
A
#
# COMPACT_ATOMS: atom_id res chain seq x y z
N MET A 1 -10.55 -7.26 -40.54
CA MET A 1 -10.85 -5.83 -40.38
C MET A 1 -9.72 -5.07 -39.69
N LEU A 2 -9.26 -5.43 -38.49
CA LEU A 2 -8.15 -4.70 -37.82
C LEU A 2 -6.79 -4.82 -38.54
N ALA A 3 -6.48 -5.98 -39.13
CA ALA A 3 -5.24 -6.18 -39.89
C ALA A 3 -5.15 -5.34 -41.19
N ALA A 4 -6.26 -4.76 -41.66
CA ALA A 4 -6.30 -3.93 -42.88
C ALA A 4 -5.99 -2.44 -42.61
N HIS A 5 -5.84 -2.04 -41.34
CA HIS A 5 -5.59 -0.65 -40.95
C HIS A 5 -4.28 -0.55 -40.16
N PRO A 6 -3.12 -0.44 -40.84
CA PRO A 6 -1.81 -0.41 -40.19
C PRO A 6 -1.62 0.79 -39.24
N SER A 7 -2.35 1.89 -39.45
CA SER A 7 -2.30 3.09 -38.61
C SER A 7 -3.05 2.97 -37.27
N PHE A 8 -3.87 1.93 -37.07
CA PHE A 8 -4.65 1.76 -35.84
C PHE A 8 -3.74 1.63 -34.60
N GLY A 9 -2.63 0.91 -34.72
CA GLY A 9 -1.68 0.75 -33.61
C GLY A 9 -1.00 2.06 -33.22
N GLU A 10 -0.69 2.91 -34.20
CA GLU A 10 -0.13 4.24 -33.95
C GLU A 10 -1.16 5.16 -33.29
N ALA A 11 -2.40 5.19 -33.78
CA ALA A 11 -3.47 5.98 -33.19
C ALA A 11 -3.76 5.58 -31.73
N LEU A 12 -3.74 4.28 -31.41
CA LEU A 12 -3.89 3.78 -30.04
C LEU A 12 -2.74 4.21 -29.14
N ARG A 13 -1.49 4.13 -29.62
CA ARG A 13 -0.30 4.58 -28.89
C ARG A 13 -0.41 6.08 -28.58
N THR A 14 -0.69 6.89 -29.59
CA THR A 14 -0.83 8.35 -29.43
C THR A 14 -1.95 8.70 -28.45
N ALA A 15 -3.11 8.04 -28.55
CA ALA A 15 -4.21 8.26 -27.60
C ALA A 15 -3.84 7.91 -26.15
N TYR A 16 -3.01 6.88 -25.96
CA TYR A 16 -2.54 6.48 -24.63
C TYR A 16 -1.48 7.44 -24.07
N GLU A 17 -0.54 7.88 -24.90
CA GLU A 17 0.53 8.83 -24.52
C GLU A 17 -0.01 10.23 -24.23
N MET A 18 -1.08 10.66 -24.90
CA MET A 18 -1.74 11.96 -24.64
C MET A 18 -2.59 11.98 -23.37
N ARG A 19 -2.76 10.85 -22.68
CA ARG A 19 -3.55 10.80 -21.46
C ARG A 19 -2.80 11.47 -20.32
N GLU A 20 -3.47 12.38 -19.62
CA GLU A 20 -2.90 12.94 -18.40
C GLU A 20 -2.70 11.84 -17.34
N PRO A 21 -1.51 11.80 -16.69
CA PRO A 21 -1.27 10.85 -15.63
C PRO A 21 -2.17 11.15 -14.43
N TYR A 22 -2.61 10.10 -13.74
CA TYR A 22 -3.27 10.27 -12.46
C TYR A 22 -2.30 10.87 -11.43
N ALA A 23 -2.84 11.70 -10.54
CA ALA A 23 -2.06 12.22 -9.42
C ALA A 23 -1.49 11.05 -8.59
N PRO A 24 -0.18 11.03 -8.30
CA PRO A 24 0.42 9.99 -7.49
C PRO A 24 -0.15 10.03 -6.07
N SER A 25 -0.41 8.85 -5.51
CA SER A 25 -0.83 8.74 -4.12
C SER A 25 0.35 9.02 -3.18
N SER A 26 0.13 9.82 -2.15
CA SER A 26 1.12 10.06 -1.09
C SER A 26 1.30 8.84 -0.17
N ASP A 27 0.35 7.91 -0.17
CA ASP A 27 0.40 6.70 0.64
C ASP A 27 1.22 5.62 -0.06
N VAL A 28 2.35 5.23 0.56
CA VAL A 28 3.25 4.16 0.06
C VAL A 28 2.52 2.84 -0.22
N GLU A 29 1.42 2.55 0.48
CA GLU A 29 0.64 1.33 0.25
C GLU A 29 -0.14 1.34 -1.08
N SER A 30 -0.33 2.53 -1.66
CA SER A 30 -0.97 2.73 -2.96
C SER A 30 0.03 2.84 -4.11
N GLN A 31 1.34 2.67 -3.85
CA GLN A 31 2.41 2.92 -4.81
C GLN A 31 2.98 1.65 -5.44
N LEU A 32 2.25 0.52 -5.39
CA LEU A 32 2.70 -0.76 -5.95
C LEU A 32 3.15 -0.64 -7.42
N TYR A 33 2.46 0.18 -8.21
CA TYR A 33 2.73 0.37 -9.64
C TYR A 33 3.60 1.60 -9.96
N ASN A 34 4.14 2.29 -8.96
CA ASN A 34 5.00 3.45 -9.18
C ASN A 34 6.44 3.09 -9.60
N GLY A 35 6.73 1.80 -9.77
CA GLY A 35 8.03 1.30 -10.18
C GLY A 35 8.35 -0.04 -9.54
N PHE A 36 9.22 -0.81 -10.19
CA PHE A 36 9.75 -2.05 -9.66
C PHE A 36 10.84 -1.76 -8.62
N GLY A 37 10.89 -2.56 -7.55
CA GLY A 37 11.93 -2.43 -6.52
C GLY A 37 13.32 -2.80 -7.04
N ASP A 38 14.35 -2.24 -6.41
CA ASP A 38 15.74 -2.51 -6.77
C ASP A 38 16.12 -3.97 -6.46
N SER A 39 16.89 -4.57 -7.36
CA SER A 39 17.54 -5.88 -7.16
C SER A 39 18.30 -5.99 -5.83
N LYS A 40 18.91 -4.89 -5.36
CA LYS A 40 19.68 -4.81 -4.11
C LYS A 40 18.81 -4.96 -2.86
N ASP A 41 17.52 -4.63 -2.96
CA ASP A 41 16.59 -4.72 -1.84
C ASP A 41 15.91 -6.08 -1.74
N LYS A 42 15.90 -6.88 -2.82
CA LYS A 42 15.37 -8.25 -2.82
C LYS A 42 15.89 -9.13 -1.66
N PRO A 43 17.21 -9.23 -1.39
CA PRO A 43 17.71 -10.03 -0.27
C PRO A 43 17.28 -9.46 1.09
N LYS A 44 17.22 -8.13 1.25
CA LYS A 44 16.76 -7.48 2.48
C LYS A 44 15.28 -7.78 2.74
N MET A 45 14.44 -7.70 1.70
CA MET A 45 13.02 -8.08 1.79
C MET A 45 12.85 -9.58 2.11
N ALA A 46 13.73 -10.44 1.60
CA ALA A 46 13.71 -11.86 1.95
C ALA A 46 14.10 -12.08 3.43
N ALA A 47 15.09 -11.34 3.94
CA ALA A 47 15.46 -11.37 5.35
C ALA A 47 14.29 -10.93 6.25
N VAL A 48 13.60 -9.82 5.92
CA VAL A 48 12.40 -9.37 6.65
C VAL A 48 11.36 -10.48 6.78
N ARG A 49 11.06 -11.20 5.69
CA ARG A 49 10.02 -12.24 5.70
C ARG A 49 10.39 -13.49 6.52
N ASN A 50 11.68 -13.76 6.68
CA ASN A 50 12.18 -14.92 7.40
C ASN A 50 12.57 -14.61 8.85
N ALA A 51 12.62 -13.34 9.22
CA ALA A 51 12.99 -12.90 10.56
C ALA A 51 11.86 -13.15 11.56
N SER A 52 12.25 -13.52 12.78
CA SER A 52 11.40 -13.55 13.96
C SER A 52 11.01 -12.13 14.42
N PRO A 53 9.97 -11.97 15.26
CA PRO A 53 9.59 -10.67 15.81
C PRO A 53 10.74 -9.96 16.54
N GLN A 54 11.58 -10.73 17.26
CA GLN A 54 12.75 -10.22 17.98
C GLN A 54 13.83 -9.73 17.00
N GLU A 55 14.14 -10.52 15.97
CA GLU A 55 15.09 -10.11 14.94
C GLU A 55 14.60 -8.87 14.19
N LEU A 56 13.29 -8.76 13.92
CA LEU A 56 12.68 -7.59 13.27
C LEU A 56 12.78 -6.31 14.11
N ALA A 57 12.86 -6.41 15.43
CA ALA A 57 13.02 -5.24 16.31
C ALA A 57 14.40 -4.59 16.14
N ASP A 58 15.45 -5.41 15.96
CA ASP A 58 16.83 -4.94 15.77
C ASP A 58 17.21 -4.76 14.29
N PHE A 59 16.33 -5.15 13.36
CA PHE A 59 16.59 -5.12 11.92
C PHE A 59 16.36 -3.74 11.30
N HIS A 60 17.46 -3.04 11.03
CA HIS A 60 17.47 -1.70 10.43
C HIS A 60 18.17 -1.70 9.05
N PRO A 61 17.53 -2.25 8.01
CA PRO A 61 18.11 -2.31 6.67
C PRO A 61 18.12 -0.93 6.01
N ASP A 62 19.23 -0.62 5.33
CA ASP A 62 19.32 0.57 4.47
C ASP A 62 18.73 0.25 3.09
N PHE A 63 17.43 0.48 2.88
CA PHE A 63 16.77 0.21 1.60
C PHE A 63 17.13 1.26 0.54
N THR A 64 17.33 0.82 -0.70
CA THR A 64 17.50 1.73 -1.84
C THR A 64 16.16 2.35 -2.26
N ASP A 65 15.08 1.58 -2.16
CA ASP A 65 13.72 2.05 -2.36
C ASP A 65 13.14 2.64 -1.07
N GLU A 66 12.97 3.96 -1.04
CA GLU A 66 12.46 4.73 0.10
C GLU A 66 11.08 4.24 0.59
N ARG A 67 10.28 3.61 -0.29
CA ARG A 67 8.97 3.05 0.07
C ARG A 67 9.11 1.93 1.10
N LEU A 68 10.18 1.14 1.01
CA LEU A 68 10.37 -0.07 1.81
C LEU A 68 10.60 0.24 3.30
N THR A 69 11.25 1.36 3.63
CA THR A 69 11.45 1.80 5.01
C THR A 69 10.11 2.05 5.70
N GLN A 70 9.23 2.81 5.06
CA GLN A 70 7.89 3.05 5.60
C GLN A 70 7.06 1.77 5.62
N LEU A 71 7.10 0.95 4.55
CA LEU A 71 6.37 -0.31 4.49
C LEU A 71 6.81 -1.30 5.57
N LEU A 72 8.09 -1.32 5.96
CA LEU A 72 8.60 -2.19 7.02
C LEU A 72 7.97 -1.84 8.38
N ILE A 73 7.88 -0.55 8.71
CA ILE A 73 7.20 -0.09 9.94
C ILE A 73 5.72 -0.52 9.92
N ARG A 74 5.03 -0.31 8.79
CA ARG A 74 3.61 -0.70 8.62
C ARG A 74 3.42 -2.21 8.73
N TYR A 75 4.35 -2.99 8.20
CA TYR A 75 4.36 -4.44 8.29
C TYR A 75 4.54 -4.91 9.74
N ARG A 76 5.56 -4.40 10.44
CA ARG A 76 5.81 -4.70 11.86
C ARG A 76 4.62 -4.29 12.72
N ALA A 77 4.07 -3.10 12.54
CA ALA A 77 2.94 -2.62 13.33
C ALA A 77 1.67 -3.49 13.25
N ARG A 78 1.42 -4.09 12.08
CA ARG A 78 0.23 -4.93 11.87
C ARG A 78 0.42 -6.38 12.31
N ASN A 79 1.63 -6.91 12.21
CA ASN A 79 1.90 -8.34 12.44
C ASN A 79 2.59 -8.59 13.79
N TYR A 80 3.49 -7.69 14.19
CA TYR A 80 4.38 -7.82 15.36
C TYR A 80 4.51 -6.47 16.08
N PRO A 81 3.41 -5.88 16.61
CA PRO A 81 3.42 -4.56 17.23
C PRO A 81 4.40 -4.44 18.41
N GLU A 82 4.72 -5.56 19.06
CA GLU A 82 5.73 -5.66 20.11
C GLU A 82 7.15 -5.32 19.63
N SER A 83 7.44 -5.54 18.35
CA SER A 83 8.77 -5.29 17.78
C SER A 83 9.08 -3.80 17.59
N LEU A 84 8.08 -2.92 17.58
CA LEU A 84 8.24 -1.48 17.31
C LEU A 84 8.90 -0.74 18.49
N SER A 85 9.81 0.19 18.16
CA SER A 85 10.30 1.19 19.11
C SER A 85 9.20 2.20 19.47
N ASP A 86 9.41 3.00 20.53
CA ASP A 86 8.44 4.01 20.96
C ASP A 86 8.19 5.08 19.87
N ASP A 87 9.23 5.50 19.16
CA ASP A 87 9.12 6.46 18.05
C ASP A 87 8.35 5.88 16.86
N GLU A 88 8.60 4.61 16.53
CA GLU A 88 7.88 3.91 15.47
C GLU A 88 6.40 3.68 15.84
N ARG A 89 6.12 3.39 17.11
CA ARG A 89 4.75 3.29 17.64
C ARG A 89 4.01 4.61 17.51
N GLN A 90 4.64 5.72 17.88
CA GLN A 90 4.06 7.05 17.73
C GLN A 90 3.74 7.36 16.25
N THR A 91 4.70 7.10 15.36
CA THR A 91 4.54 7.25 13.90
C THR A 91 3.42 6.36 13.34
N TRP A 92 3.27 5.15 13.88
CA TRP A 92 2.19 4.24 13.52
C TRP A 92 0.82 4.76 13.97
N GLU A 93 0.72 5.23 15.21
CA GLU A 93 -0.52 5.75 15.80
C GLU A 93 -1.04 6.99 15.08
N GLU A 94 -0.14 7.90 14.72
CA GLU A 94 -0.48 9.10 13.95
C GLU A 94 -1.07 8.73 12.59
N TYR A 95 -0.41 7.85 11.84
CA TYR A 95 -0.91 7.36 10.57
C TYR A 95 -2.24 6.64 10.71
N ARG A 96 -2.37 5.74 11.70
CA ARG A 96 -3.60 4.96 11.92
C ARG A 96 -4.77 5.89 12.19
N THR A 97 -4.55 6.90 13.03
CA THR A 97 -5.55 7.93 13.36
C THR A 97 -5.95 8.73 12.12
N GLN A 98 -4.98 9.24 11.35
CA GLN A 98 -5.25 9.99 10.12
C GLN A 98 -6.02 9.16 9.10
N LYS A 99 -5.63 7.89 8.90
CA LYS A 99 -6.28 6.98 7.94
C LYS A 99 -7.72 6.68 8.36
N LEU A 100 -7.96 6.40 9.64
CA LEU A 100 -9.30 6.17 10.17
C LEU A 100 -10.17 7.41 10.02
N GLN A 101 -9.67 8.58 10.41
CA GLN A 101 -10.41 9.85 10.29
C GLN A 101 -10.79 10.16 8.84
N ALA A 102 -9.87 9.95 7.89
CA ALA A 102 -10.14 10.17 6.47
C ALA A 102 -11.23 9.22 5.92
N SER A 103 -11.26 7.97 6.39
CA SER A 103 -12.22 6.96 5.93
C SER A 103 -13.58 6.99 6.66
N MET A 104 -13.61 7.53 7.88
CA MET A 104 -14.75 7.48 8.80
C MET A 104 -16.07 8.02 8.20
N PRO A 105 -16.11 9.18 7.51
CA PRO A 105 -17.37 9.70 7.00
C PRO A 105 -18.05 8.75 6.02
N ARG A 106 -17.28 8.22 5.05
CA ARG A 106 -17.77 7.25 4.07
C ARG A 106 -18.23 5.94 4.73
N TYR A 107 -17.49 5.47 5.74
CA TYR A 107 -17.87 4.28 6.49
C TYR A 107 -19.23 4.48 7.18
N LEU A 108 -19.42 5.61 7.87
CA LEU A 108 -20.68 5.93 8.55
C LEU A 108 -21.86 6.07 7.58
N GLU A 109 -21.66 6.68 6.41
CA GLU A 109 -22.67 6.74 5.35
C GLU A 109 -23.08 5.34 4.87
N THR A 110 -22.09 4.45 4.68
CA THR A 110 -22.34 3.07 4.24
C THR A 110 -23.10 2.28 5.30
N CYS A 111 -22.75 2.43 6.58
CA CYS A 111 -23.46 1.81 7.70
C CYS A 111 -24.92 2.26 7.78
N LYS A 112 -25.22 3.54 7.52
CA LYS A 112 -26.61 4.06 7.51
C LYS A 112 -27.42 3.50 6.34
N ARG A 113 -26.77 3.17 5.22
CA ARG A 113 -27.42 2.65 4.00
C ARG A 113 -27.71 1.15 4.08
N CYS A 114 -27.01 0.41 4.95
CA CYS A 114 -27.23 -1.03 5.10
C CYS A 114 -28.53 -1.29 5.90
N PRO A 115 -29.50 -2.07 5.39
CA PRO A 115 -30.66 -2.47 6.17
C PRO A 115 -30.21 -3.30 7.37
N LYS A 116 -30.66 -2.94 8.58
CA LYS A 116 -30.29 -3.64 9.83
C LYS A 116 -30.74 -5.11 9.87
N ASP A 117 -31.60 -5.52 8.95
CA ASP A 117 -32.25 -6.83 8.91
C ASP A 117 -31.36 -7.96 8.35
N LEU A 118 -30.20 -7.63 7.76
CA LEU A 118 -29.25 -8.60 7.23
C LEU A 118 -28.27 -9.16 8.29
N LEU A 119 -28.29 -8.66 9.52
CA LEU A 119 -27.39 -9.10 10.61
C LEU A 119 -27.95 -10.25 11.47
N ILE A 120 -29.16 -10.76 11.19
CA ILE A 120 -29.82 -11.82 11.99
C ILE A 120 -30.12 -13.08 11.15
N ARG A 121 -29.27 -13.42 10.16
CA ARG A 121 -29.40 -14.68 9.39
C ARG A 121 -28.06 -15.37 9.14
N SER A 122 -27.25 -15.53 10.19
CA SER A 122 -26.17 -16.53 10.17
C SER A 122 -25.83 -16.99 11.58
N TYR A 123 -26.67 -17.89 12.09
CA TYR A 123 -26.30 -18.98 13.00
C TYR A 123 -27.23 -20.15 12.70
#